data_AF-A0A0S8I4S5-F1
#
_entry.id   AF-A0A0S8I4S5-F1
#
_cell.length_a   1.000
_cell.length_b   1.000
_cell.length_c   1.000
_cell.angle_alpha   90.00
_cell.angle_beta   90.00
_cell.angle_gamma   90.00
#
_symmetry.space_group_name_H-M   'P 1'
#
loop_
_entity.id
_entity.type
_entity.pdbx_description
1 polymer ?
#
loop_
_entity_poly.entity_id
_entity_poly.type
_entity_poly.pdbx_seq_one_letter_code
_entity_poly.pdbx_strand_id
1 'polypeptide(L)'
;MLRETVSKIFGLQREIKDLRTKVEELSWDEPFGMWTRGAFLQFCRVMPRGIKTVAFIDFDDIHSLNERYGYSEVNRRVRSTFSIPFRRSDLIARWFSGDEIVILLDCDREGAELKIAQLHESARRHRLTFTYEIGEWDVGRQSILKVMENLSVKTSRKKTSSRNR
;
A
#
# COMPACT_ATOMS: atom_id res chain seq x y z
N MET A 1 40.67 0.24 -27.66
CA MET A 1 39.25 -0.16 -27.75
C MET A 1 38.81 -1.01 -26.56
N LEU A 2 39.27 -2.27 -26.37
CA LEU A 2 38.80 -3.14 -25.27
C LEU A 2 38.85 -2.52 -23.86
N ARG A 3 39.90 -1.77 -23.54
CA ARG A 3 40.09 -1.15 -22.22
C ARG A 3 39.07 -0.03 -21.92
N GLU A 4 38.66 0.73 -22.93
CA GLU A 4 37.62 1.76 -22.80
C GLU A 4 36.23 1.15 -22.67
N THR A 5 35.96 0.07 -23.42
CA THR A 5 34.68 -0.65 -23.34
C THR A 5 34.50 -1.28 -21.96
N VAL A 6 35.57 -1.88 -21.41
CA VAL A 6 35.57 -2.46 -20.07
C VAL A 6 35.36 -1.40 -18.98
N SER A 7 36.06 -0.25 -19.05
CA SER A 7 35.84 0.86 -18.10
C SER A 7 34.41 1.43 -18.16
N LYS A 8 33.81 1.54 -19.36
CA LYS A 8 32.41 1.95 -19.50
C LYS A 8 31.43 0.94 -18.90
N ILE A 9 31.68 -0.36 -19.09
CA ILE A 9 30.85 -1.43 -18.50
C ILE A 9 30.91 -1.38 -16.96
N PHE A 10 32.10 -1.20 -16.37
CA PHE A 10 32.23 -1.06 -14.91
C PHE A 10 31.56 0.21 -14.37
N GLY A 11 31.63 1.32 -15.12
CA GLY A 11 30.90 2.55 -14.79
C GLY A 11 29.39 2.33 -14.75
N LEU A 12 28.83 1.69 -15.78
CA LEU A 12 27.42 1.34 -15.86
C LEU A 12 26.99 0.37 -14.75
N GLN A 13 27.82 -0.61 -14.40
CA GLN A 13 27.52 -1.52 -13.29
C GLN A 13 27.41 -0.81 -11.94
N ARG A 14 28.29 0.17 -11.69
CA ARG A 14 28.23 1.00 -10.49
C ARG A 14 26.95 1.85 -10.46
N GLU A 15 26.65 2.51 -11.59
CA GLU A 15 25.45 3.34 -11.70
C GLU A 15 24.16 2.53 -11.54
N ILE A 16 24.08 1.33 -12.12
CA ILE A 16 22.97 0.39 -11.93
C ILE A 16 22.82 0.01 -10.45
N LYS A 17 23.94 -0.24 -9.75
CA LYS A 17 23.92 -0.56 -8.32
C LYS A 17 23.38 0.61 -7.50
N ASP A 18 23.89 1.82 -7.74
CA ASP A 18 23.48 3.01 -7.00
C ASP A 18 22.00 3.34 -7.26
N LEU A 19 21.53 3.18 -8.50
CA LEU A 19 20.12 3.31 -8.86
C LEU A 19 19.24 2.27 -8.16
N ARG A 20 19.69 1.01 -8.04
CA ARG A 20 18.96 -0.03 -7.30
C ARG A 20 18.83 0.30 -5.82
N THR A 21 19.92 0.74 -5.18
CA THR A 21 19.88 1.18 -3.78
C THR A 21 18.92 2.35 -3.60
N LYS A 22 18.93 3.32 -4.52
CA LYS A 22 18.01 4.46 -4.47
C LYS A 22 16.54 4.07 -4.70
N VAL A 23 16.29 3.08 -5.56
CA VAL A 23 14.97 2.50 -5.75
C VAL A 23 14.51 1.79 -4.48
N GLU A 24 15.38 1.01 -3.83
CA GLU A 24 15.07 0.35 -2.55
C GLU A 24 14.75 1.37 -1.45
N GLU A 25 15.56 2.43 -1.29
CA GLU A 25 15.31 3.50 -0.32
C GLU A 25 13.97 4.23 -0.57
N LEU A 26 13.64 4.49 -1.83
CA LEU A 26 12.38 5.16 -2.21
C LEU A 26 11.18 4.21 -2.27
N SER A 27 11.42 2.90 -2.18
CA SER A 27 10.36 1.89 -2.25
C SER A 27 9.61 1.72 -0.93
N TRP A 28 10.20 2.13 0.20
CA TRP A 28 9.65 1.92 1.53
C TRP A 28 9.27 3.24 2.22
N ASP A 29 8.05 3.31 2.74
CA ASP A 29 7.59 4.39 3.61
C ASP A 29 7.93 4.03 5.06
N GLU A 30 9.07 4.53 5.55
CA GLU A 30 9.55 4.23 6.91
C GLU A 30 8.59 4.69 8.02
N PRO A 31 7.97 5.89 7.96
CA PRO A 31 6.99 6.31 8.96
C PRO A 31 5.82 5.33 9.12
N PHE A 32 5.29 4.79 8.01
CA PHE A 32 4.15 3.88 8.03
C PHE A 32 4.57 2.41 8.13
N GLY A 33 5.82 2.09 7.79
CA GLY A 33 6.33 0.72 7.76
C GLY A 33 5.68 -0.13 6.66
N MET A 34 5.53 0.43 5.46
CA MET A 34 4.90 -0.26 4.31
C MET A 34 5.50 0.22 2.98
N TRP A 35 5.13 -0.42 1.87
CA TRP A 35 5.62 -0.04 0.55
C TRP A 35 5.07 1.32 0.10
N THR A 36 5.81 2.03 -0.74
CA THR A 36 5.29 3.20 -1.45
C THR A 36 4.43 2.76 -2.63
N ARG A 37 3.55 3.64 -3.09
CA ARG A 37 2.76 3.44 -4.31
C ARG A 37 3.61 3.02 -5.51
N GLY A 38 4.79 3.64 -5.67
CA GLY A 38 5.71 3.30 -6.76
C GLY A 38 6.16 1.85 -6.70
N ALA A 39 6.57 1.39 -5.51
CA ALA A 39 6.97 0.00 -5.28
C ALA A 39 5.82 -0.98 -5.53
N PHE A 40 4.63 -0.68 -5.00
CA PHE A 40 3.43 -1.48 -5.23
C PHE A 40 3.13 -1.66 -6.72
N LEU A 41 3.17 -0.57 -7.49
CA LEU A 41 2.93 -0.63 -8.93
C LEU A 41 3.98 -1.46 -9.67
N GLN A 42 5.25 -1.45 -9.22
CA GLN A 42 6.28 -2.31 -9.77
C GLN A 42 6.01 -3.79 -9.47
N PHE A 43 5.60 -4.13 -8.25
CA PHE A 43 5.19 -5.50 -7.93
C PHE A 43 3.99 -5.95 -8.78
N CYS A 44 3.00 -5.08 -9.00
CA CYS A 44 1.87 -5.37 -9.86
C CYS A 44 2.29 -5.65 -11.31
N ARG A 45 3.33 -5.00 -11.84
CA ARG A 45 3.79 -5.22 -13.22
C ARG A 45 4.35 -6.62 -13.46
N VAL A 46 4.97 -7.21 -12.44
CA VAL A 46 5.57 -8.55 -12.52
C VAL A 46 4.67 -9.65 -11.94
N MET A 47 3.45 -9.29 -11.55
CA MET A 47 2.50 -10.22 -10.94
C MET A 47 2.06 -11.29 -11.95
N PRO A 48 2.03 -12.58 -11.57
CA PRO A 48 1.49 -13.64 -12.43
C PRO A 48 0.03 -13.38 -12.80
N ARG A 49 -0.36 -13.81 -14.00
CA ARG A 49 -1.76 -13.73 -14.46
C ARG A 49 -2.69 -14.50 -13.52
N GLY A 50 -3.90 -14.01 -13.35
CA GLY A 50 -4.92 -14.59 -12.48
C GLY A 50 -5.75 -13.53 -11.80
N ILE A 51 -6.74 -13.96 -11.01
CA ILE A 51 -7.55 -13.06 -10.20
C ILE A 51 -6.86 -12.90 -8.84
N LYS A 52 -6.66 -11.64 -8.42
CA LYS A 52 -6.10 -11.29 -7.11
C LYS A 52 -7.09 -10.45 -6.32
N THR A 53 -7.21 -10.71 -5.02
CA THR A 53 -8.02 -9.88 -4.15
C THR A 53 -7.23 -8.66 -3.71
N VAL A 54 -7.89 -7.51 -3.74
CA VAL A 54 -7.29 -6.24 -3.37
C VAL A 54 -8.24 -5.46 -2.47
N ALA A 55 -7.68 -4.68 -1.56
CA ALA A 55 -8.43 -3.81 -0.67
C ALA A 55 -7.91 -2.37 -0.78
N PHE A 56 -8.84 -1.43 -0.72
CA PHE A 56 -8.56 -0.01 -0.54
C PHE A 56 -9.04 0.41 0.85
N ILE A 57 -8.17 1.09 1.58
CA ILE A 57 -8.41 1.55 2.95
C ILE A 57 -8.16 3.05 3.00
N ASP A 58 -9.04 3.78 3.67
CA ASP A 58 -8.97 5.21 3.89
C ASP A 58 -9.19 5.47 5.39
N PHE A 59 -8.16 5.94 6.09
CA PHE A 59 -8.30 6.23 7.52
C PHE A 59 -9.23 7.43 7.78
N ASP A 60 -10.00 7.35 8.84
CA ASP A 60 -10.91 8.43 9.22
C ASP A 60 -10.16 9.49 10.04
N ASP A 61 -10.41 10.76 9.71
CA ASP A 61 -10.01 11.94 10.48
C ASP A 61 -8.50 12.04 10.84
N ILE A 62 -7.63 11.48 10.00
CA ILE A 62 -6.17 11.53 10.20
C ILE A 62 -5.65 12.96 10.31
N HIS A 63 -6.19 13.91 9.54
CA HIS A 63 -5.80 15.31 9.63
C HIS A 63 -6.03 15.89 11.04
N SER A 64 -7.24 15.71 11.58
CA SER A 64 -7.58 16.17 12.94
C SER A 64 -6.78 15.44 14.01
N LEU A 65 -6.46 14.16 13.81
CA LEU A 65 -5.57 13.41 14.70
C LEU A 65 -4.14 13.95 14.66
N ASN A 66 -3.63 14.33 13.48
CA ASN A 66 -2.31 14.93 13.33
C ASN A 66 -2.23 16.29 14.03
N GLU A 67 -3.27 17.12 13.95
CA GLU A 67 -3.35 18.39 14.67
C GLU A 67 -3.35 18.18 16.19
N ARG A 68 -4.05 17.14 16.67
CA ARG A 68 -4.20 16.87 18.11
C ARG A 68 -3.01 16.18 18.75
N TYR A 69 -2.39 15.22 18.07
CA TYR A 69 -1.36 14.34 18.64
C TYR A 69 0.00 14.49 17.97
N GLY A 70 0.08 15.21 16.85
CA GLY A 70 1.27 15.32 16.03
C GLY A 70 1.45 14.15 15.05
N TYR A 71 2.05 14.45 13.89
CA TYR A 71 2.31 13.48 12.82
C TYR A 71 3.05 12.23 13.30
N SER A 72 4.07 12.37 14.15
CA SER A 72 4.88 11.24 14.61
C SER A 72 4.06 10.20 15.38
N GLU A 73 3.14 10.64 16.23
CA GLU A 73 2.32 9.74 17.05
C GLU A 73 1.24 9.06 16.21
N VAL A 74 0.63 9.79 15.27
CA VAL A 74 -0.36 9.20 14.35
C VAL A 74 0.30 8.16 13.42
N ASN A 75 1.47 8.48 12.86
CA ASN A 75 2.24 7.55 12.03
C ASN A 75 2.57 6.27 12.81
N ARG A 76 2.99 6.39 14.08
CA ARG A 76 3.23 5.24 14.96
C ARG A 76 1.98 4.38 15.14
N ARG A 77 0.80 4.98 15.34
CA ARG A 77 -0.47 4.26 15.50
C ARG A 77 -0.87 3.54 14.22
N VAL A 78 -0.67 4.18 13.06
CA VAL A 78 -0.90 3.55 11.76
C VAL A 78 0.03 2.35 11.60
N ARG A 79 1.34 2.52 11.79
CA ARG A 79 2.32 1.43 11.73
C ARG A 79 1.97 0.27 12.67
N SER A 80 1.51 0.58 13.88
CA SER A 80 1.11 -0.43 14.87
C SER A 80 -0.18 -1.17 14.48
N THR A 81 -1.07 -0.53 13.73
CA THR A 81 -2.28 -1.17 13.18
C THR A 81 -1.92 -2.32 12.24
N PHE A 82 -0.90 -2.11 11.39
CA PHE A 82 -0.42 -3.09 10.42
C PHE A 82 0.62 -4.08 10.98
N SER A 83 0.87 -4.08 12.28
CA SER A 83 1.79 -5.05 12.92
C SER A 83 1.18 -6.44 13.12
N ILE A 84 0.01 -6.71 12.53
CA ILE A 84 -0.59 -8.05 12.52
C ILE A 84 0.14 -8.95 11.50
N PRO A 85 0.09 -10.29 11.65
CA PRO A 85 0.72 -11.18 10.70
C PRO A 85 0.10 -11.10 9.30
N PHE A 86 0.94 -10.87 8.29
CA PHE A 86 0.62 -10.96 6.87
C PHE A 86 1.36 -12.12 6.22
N ARG A 87 0.80 -12.66 5.14
CA ARG A 87 1.51 -13.64 4.32
C ARG A 87 2.64 -12.94 3.59
N ARG A 88 3.69 -13.68 3.25
CA ARG A 88 4.82 -13.15 2.48
C ARG A 88 4.39 -12.64 1.09
N SER A 89 3.30 -13.18 0.54
CA SER A 89 2.73 -12.78 -0.74
C SER A 89 1.78 -11.57 -0.65
N ASP A 90 1.40 -11.14 0.55
CA ASP A 90 0.58 -9.94 0.73
C ASP A 90 1.45 -8.69 0.54
N LEU A 91 0.90 -7.68 -0.13
CA LEU A 91 1.57 -6.39 -0.34
C LEU A 91 0.72 -5.28 0.25
N ILE A 92 1.31 -4.49 1.15
CA ILE A 92 0.66 -3.34 1.76
C ILE A 92 1.43 -2.12 1.31
N ALA A 93 0.71 -1.12 0.80
CA ALA A 93 1.34 0.09 0.33
C ALA A 93 0.51 1.35 0.60
N ARG A 94 1.22 2.45 0.82
CA ARG A 94 0.64 3.78 0.92
C ARG A 94 0.31 4.33 -0.47
N TRP A 95 -0.85 4.98 -0.63
CA TRP A 95 -1.39 5.32 -1.95
C TRP A 95 -1.20 6.79 -2.38
N PHE A 96 -2.22 7.67 -2.29
CA PHE A 96 -2.11 9.10 -2.68
C PHE A 96 -2.18 10.06 -1.49
N SER A 97 -3.28 10.05 -0.72
CA SER A 97 -3.58 11.09 0.30
C SER A 97 -2.80 10.94 1.61
N GLY A 98 -1.88 9.98 1.67
CA GLY A 98 -1.05 9.76 2.84
C GLY A 98 -1.76 9.05 3.99
N ASP A 99 -3.08 9.09 4.05
CA ASP A 99 -3.99 8.31 4.90
C ASP A 99 -4.66 7.13 4.16
N GLU A 100 -4.44 7.05 2.85
CA GLU A 100 -4.92 5.96 2.00
C GLU A 100 -3.89 4.82 1.90
N ILE A 101 -4.38 3.59 2.00
CA ILE A 101 -3.60 2.37 1.93
C ILE A 101 -4.25 1.40 0.96
N VAL A 102 -3.43 0.74 0.15
CA VAL A 102 -3.83 -0.37 -0.70
C VAL A 102 -3.21 -1.65 -0.19
N ILE A 103 -3.97 -2.73 -0.27
CA ILE A 103 -3.50 -4.07 0.07
C ILE A 103 -3.79 -4.99 -1.09
N LEU A 104 -2.79 -5.74 -1.53
CA LEU A 104 -2.98 -6.93 -2.36
C LEU A 104 -2.88 -8.14 -1.43
N LEU A 105 -3.93 -8.97 -1.45
CA LEU A 105 -4.07 -10.14 -0.60
C LEU A 105 -4.03 -11.40 -1.45
N ASP A 106 -3.21 -12.36 -1.03
CA ASP A 106 -3.13 -13.67 -1.67
C ASP A 106 -4.11 -14.65 -1.01
N CYS A 107 -5.39 -14.29 -1.11
CA CYS A 107 -6.53 -15.06 -0.64
C CYS A 107 -7.76 -14.74 -1.50
N ASP A 108 -8.87 -15.39 -1.20
CA ASP A 108 -10.18 -15.03 -1.74
C ASP A 108 -10.81 -13.87 -0.96
N ARG A 109 -12.03 -13.50 -1.35
CA ARG A 109 -12.77 -12.41 -0.72
C ARG A 109 -13.05 -12.67 0.76
N GLU A 110 -13.43 -13.90 1.14
CA GLU A 110 -13.73 -14.23 2.53
C GLU A 110 -12.49 -14.12 3.42
N GLY A 111 -11.35 -14.63 2.96
CA GLY A 111 -10.06 -14.46 3.64
C GLY A 111 -9.67 -12.98 3.78
N ALA A 112 -9.97 -12.17 2.76
CA ALA A 112 -9.72 -10.74 2.82
C ALA A 112 -10.62 -10.03 3.84
N GLU A 113 -11.90 -10.40 3.90
CA GLU A 113 -12.84 -9.86 4.90
C GLU A 113 -12.39 -10.19 6.33
N LEU A 114 -11.94 -11.42 6.58
CA LEU A 114 -11.35 -11.82 7.86
C LEU A 114 -10.09 -11.00 8.20
N LYS A 115 -9.20 -10.78 7.22
CA LYS A 115 -8.00 -9.97 7.41
C LYS A 115 -8.34 -8.51 7.72
N ILE A 116 -9.32 -7.94 7.02
CA ILE A 116 -9.77 -6.57 7.28
C ILE A 116 -10.45 -6.45 8.65
N ALA A 117 -11.21 -7.45 9.10
CA ALA A 117 -11.76 -7.47 10.45
C ALA A 117 -10.66 -7.45 11.52
N GLN A 118 -9.57 -8.22 11.33
CA GLN A 118 -8.39 -8.17 12.20
C GLN A 118 -7.72 -6.78 12.20
N LEU A 119 -7.63 -6.13 11.03
CA LEU A 119 -7.12 -4.77 10.93
C LEU A 119 -8.02 -3.76 11.65
N HIS A 120 -9.34 -3.91 11.57
CA HIS A 120 -10.27 -3.06 12.32
C HIS A 120 -10.09 -3.18 13.82
N GLU A 121 -9.98 -4.40 14.35
CA GLU A 121 -9.67 -4.68 15.75
C GLU A 121 -8.33 -4.04 16.16
N SER A 122 -7.32 -4.15 15.30
CA SER A 122 -6.01 -3.53 15.51
C SER A 122 -6.07 -2.00 15.50
N ALA A 123 -6.79 -1.40 14.55
CA ALA A 123 -6.96 0.05 14.45
C ALA A 123 -7.67 0.61 15.68
N ARG A 124 -8.75 -0.04 16.12
CA ARG A 124 -9.50 0.34 17.33
C ARG A 124 -8.61 0.35 18.58
N ARG A 125 -7.76 -0.66 18.75
CA ARG A 125 -6.78 -0.70 19.86
C ARG A 125 -5.82 0.51 19.85
N HIS A 126 -5.52 1.04 18.66
CA HIS A 126 -4.69 2.23 18.47
C HIS A 126 -5.50 3.53 18.32
N ARG A 127 -6.80 3.51 18.64
CA ARG A 127 -7.71 4.66 18.54
C ARG A 127 -7.78 5.26 17.13
N LEU A 128 -7.71 4.40 16.13
CA LEU A 128 -7.92 4.71 14.72
C LEU A 128 -9.17 3.99 14.22
N THR A 129 -9.83 4.59 13.23
CA THR A 129 -10.85 3.94 12.42
C THR A 129 -10.55 4.17 10.95
N PHE A 130 -11.07 3.32 10.09
CA PHE A 130 -10.91 3.46 8.65
C PHE A 130 -12.15 2.95 7.93
N THR A 131 -12.37 3.47 6.73
CA THR A 131 -13.34 2.94 5.78
C THR A 131 -12.60 2.10 4.74
N TYR A 132 -13.23 1.05 4.20
CA TYR A 132 -12.58 0.19 3.21
C TYR A 132 -13.53 -0.34 2.13
N GLU A 133 -12.93 -0.79 1.04
CA GLU A 133 -13.55 -1.58 -0.02
C GLU A 133 -12.66 -2.73 -0.47
N ILE A 134 -13.27 -3.89 -0.70
CA ILE A 134 -12.60 -5.08 -1.25
C ILE A 134 -13.07 -5.29 -2.68
N GLY A 135 -12.11 -5.52 -3.57
CA GLY A 135 -12.32 -5.83 -4.97
C GLY A 135 -11.45 -6.98 -5.44
N GLU A 136 -11.65 -7.30 -6.71
CA GLU A 136 -10.85 -8.27 -7.44
C GLU A 136 -10.13 -7.56 -8.59
N TRP A 137 -8.91 -8.02 -8.86
CA TRP A 137 -8.10 -7.55 -9.96
C TRP A 137 -7.73 -8.74 -10.86
N ASP A 138 -8.22 -8.71 -12.10
CA ASP A 138 -7.84 -9.67 -13.14
C ASP A 138 -6.51 -9.24 -13.78
N VAL A 139 -5.42 -9.86 -13.32
CA VAL A 139 -4.05 -9.55 -13.71
C VAL A 139 -3.84 -9.90 -15.19
N GLY A 140 -3.55 -8.86 -15.97
CA GLY A 140 -3.34 -8.97 -17.42
C GLY A 140 -4.56 -8.61 -18.27
N ARG A 141 -5.74 -8.47 -17.66
CA ARG A 141 -6.95 -7.95 -18.33
C ARG A 141 -7.37 -6.57 -17.85
N GLN A 142 -7.08 -6.24 -16.60
CA GLN A 142 -7.44 -4.96 -15.99
C GLN A 142 -6.20 -4.22 -15.51
N SER A 143 -6.23 -2.89 -15.63
CA SER A 143 -5.24 -2.03 -15.00
C SER A 143 -5.51 -1.93 -13.51
N ILE A 144 -4.50 -2.23 -12.68
CA ILE A 144 -4.60 -2.08 -11.22
C ILE A 144 -4.97 -0.65 -10.82
N LEU A 145 -4.50 0.35 -11.55
CA LEU A 145 -4.83 1.75 -11.28
C LEU A 145 -6.33 2.01 -11.41
N LYS A 146 -6.97 1.46 -12.45
CA LYS A 146 -8.41 1.59 -12.66
C LYS A 146 -9.21 0.84 -11.60
N VAL A 147 -8.73 -0.33 -11.16
CA VAL A 147 -9.34 -1.06 -10.04
C VAL A 147 -9.28 -0.23 -8.76
N MET A 148 -8.11 0.31 -8.42
CA MET A 148 -7.91 1.16 -7.24
C MET A 148 -8.75 2.43 -7.26
N GLU A 149 -8.85 3.10 -8.41
CA GLU A 149 -9.71 4.28 -8.60
C GLU A 149 -11.19 3.95 -8.37
N ASN A 150 -11.66 2.80 -8.89
CA ASN A 150 -13.04 2.38 -8.65
C ASN A 150 -13.30 2.07 -7.18
N LEU A 151 -12.33 1.48 -6.47
CA LEU A 151 -12.44 1.17 -5.05
C LEU A 151 -12.37 2.44 -4.19
N SER A 152 -11.53 3.41 -4.54
CA SER A 152 -11.46 4.68 -3.82
C SER A 152 -12.79 5.44 -3.91
N VAL A 153 -13.38 5.54 -5.11
CA VAL A 153 -14.69 6.18 -5.32
C VAL A 153 -15.78 5.53 -4.47
N LYS A 154 -15.80 4.19 -4.40
CA LYS A 154 -16.76 3.46 -3.55
C LYS A 154 -16.52 3.73 -2.05
N THR A 155 -15.26 3.74 -1.63
CA THR A 155 -14.85 4.04 -0.25
C THR A 155 -15.28 5.45 0.17
N SER A 156 -15.04 6.45 -0.67
CA SER A 156 -15.47 7.83 -0.41
C SER A 156 -17.00 7.96 -0.31
N ARG A 157 -17.76 7.26 -1.17
CA ARG A 157 -19.24 7.24 -1.10
C ARG A 157 -19.76 6.61 0.20
N LYS A 158 -19.11 5.54 0.68
CA LYS A 158 -19.41 4.95 2.00
C LYS A 158 -19.16 5.96 3.11
N LYS A 159 -18.00 6.62 3.12
CA LYS A 159 -17.62 7.61 4.14
C LYS A 159 -18.61 8.77 4.24
N THR A 160 -19.06 9.32 3.10
CA THR A 160 -20.10 10.37 3.08
C THR A 160 -21.45 9.88 3.62
N SER A 161 -21.83 8.64 3.29
CA SER A 161 -23.10 8.06 3.76
C SER A 161 -23.10 7.78 5.27
N SER A 162 -21.94 7.42 5.82
CA SER A 162 -21.76 7.18 7.26
C SER A 162 -21.73 8.46 8.09
N ARG A 163 -21.23 9.58 7.54
CA ARG A 163 -21.20 10.89 8.22
C ARG A 163 -22.56 11.59 8.27
N ASN A 164 -23.48 11.23 7.39
CA ASN A 164 -24.83 11.81 7.31
C ASN A 164 -25.88 11.03 8.11
N ARG A 165 -25.48 10.04 8.91
CA ARG A 165 -26.35 9.27 9.82
C ARG A 165 -25.98 9.55 11.27
#